data_AF-A0A4U8UTI4-F1
#
_entry.id   AF-A0A4U8UTI4-F1
#
_cell.length_a   1.000
_cell.length_b   1.000
_cell.length_c   1.000
_cell.angle_alpha   90.00
_cell.angle_beta   90.00
_cell.angle_gamma   90.00
#
_symmetry.space_group_name_H-M   'P 1'
#
loop_
_entity.id
_entity.type
_entity.pdbx_description
1 polymer ?
#
loop_
_entity_poly.entity_id
_entity_poly.type
_entity_poly.pdbx_seq_one_letter_code
_entity_poly.pdbx_strand_id
1 'polypeptide(L)'
;MGSYPNEHDQNVMPSRDSGHTGVNQLGGVFVNGRPLPDATRQKIVDLAHQGARPCDISRILQVSNGCVSKILCRYYESGTIRPRAIGGSKPRVATNSVCEKIEAYKREQPSIFAWEIRDKLLGEKVCSQDTIPSVSSINRVLRNLAAKKEQQAMQNEFYDRALRYSSGPWYNQWSMGMPGVGLNGFPSITQVNPIEGKKEPSGAAKGALTVEYTLTVDCKAI
;
A
#
# COMPACT_ATOMS: atom_id res chain seq x y z
N MET A 1 25.60 -18.02 -64.96
CA MET A 1 24.86 -17.01 -64.20
C MET A 1 24.65 -17.57 -62.80
N GLY A 2 25.44 -17.08 -61.84
CA GLY A 2 25.35 -17.50 -60.44
C GLY A 2 24.20 -16.76 -59.75
N SER A 3 23.37 -17.51 -59.05
CA SER A 3 22.29 -16.98 -58.22
C SER A 3 22.81 -16.82 -56.79
N TYR A 4 22.87 -15.58 -56.30
CA TYR A 4 23.21 -15.24 -54.92
C TYR A 4 22.14 -15.77 -53.94
N PRO A 5 22.52 -16.32 -52.77
CA PRO A 5 21.57 -16.58 -51.69
C PRO A 5 21.29 -15.29 -50.90
N ASN A 6 20.03 -15.15 -50.46
CA ASN A 6 19.50 -14.00 -49.74
C ASN A 6 19.64 -14.24 -48.22
N GLU A 7 20.72 -13.73 -47.62
CA GLU A 7 20.89 -13.66 -46.16
C GLU A 7 20.23 -12.38 -45.64
N HIS A 8 19.01 -12.47 -45.12
CA HIS A 8 18.44 -11.46 -44.21
C HIS A 8 17.65 -12.17 -43.10
N ASP A 9 18.36 -12.91 -42.25
CA ASP A 9 17.89 -13.20 -40.90
C ASP A 9 18.39 -12.07 -39.99
N GLN A 10 17.61 -10.98 -39.93
CA GLN A 10 17.84 -9.89 -39.00
C GLN A 10 17.50 -10.38 -37.59
N ASN A 11 18.52 -10.98 -36.98
CA ASN A 11 18.84 -10.94 -35.55
C ASN A 11 17.93 -9.98 -34.76
N VAL A 12 16.85 -10.51 -34.19
CA VAL A 12 16.04 -9.82 -33.17
C VAL A 12 16.91 -9.74 -31.93
N MET A 13 17.76 -8.72 -31.89
CA MET A 13 18.50 -8.33 -30.70
C MET A 13 17.46 -8.01 -29.62
N PRO A 14 17.47 -8.67 -28.45
CA PRO A 14 16.57 -8.31 -27.37
C PRO A 14 16.88 -6.87 -27.01
N SER A 15 15.85 -6.02 -27.07
CA SER A 15 15.92 -4.63 -26.63
C SER A 15 16.55 -4.62 -25.26
N ARG A 16 17.78 -4.12 -25.17
CA ARG A 16 18.40 -3.81 -23.90
C ARG A 16 17.50 -2.76 -23.27
N ASP A 17 16.68 -3.17 -22.32
CA ASP A 17 16.20 -2.29 -21.25
C ASP A 17 17.43 -1.85 -20.44
N SER A 18 18.25 -1.03 -21.09
CA SER A 18 19.33 -0.30 -20.50
C SER A 18 18.65 0.71 -19.58
N GLY A 19 18.39 0.34 -18.33
CA GLY A 19 18.38 1.33 -17.27
C GLY A 19 19.77 1.94 -17.26
N HIS A 20 19.99 3.03 -18.00
CA HIS A 20 21.28 3.68 -18.09
C HIS A 20 21.57 4.23 -16.68
N THR A 21 22.37 3.50 -15.89
CA THR A 21 22.83 3.99 -14.59
C THR A 21 23.70 5.21 -14.87
N GLY A 22 23.23 6.37 -14.44
CA GLY A 22 23.95 7.64 -14.55
C GLY A 22 24.72 7.92 -13.27
N VAL A 23 25.75 8.74 -13.38
CA VAL A 23 26.45 9.33 -12.24
C VAL A 23 26.19 10.83 -12.26
N ASN A 24 25.73 11.38 -11.13
CA ASN A 24 25.48 12.81 -11.03
C ASN A 24 26.78 13.59 -10.77
N GLN A 25 26.72 14.92 -10.74
CA GLN A 25 27.89 15.79 -10.52
C GLN A 25 28.55 15.63 -9.14
N LEU A 26 27.82 15.04 -8.18
CA LEU A 26 28.32 14.76 -6.82
C LEU A 26 28.96 13.35 -6.73
N GLY A 27 29.04 12.63 -7.85
CA GLY A 27 29.56 11.26 -7.92
C GLY A 27 28.57 10.17 -7.50
N GLY A 28 27.31 10.52 -7.24
CA GLY A 28 26.27 9.58 -6.81
C GLY A 28 25.60 8.86 -7.99
N VAL A 29 25.40 7.56 -7.84
CA VAL A 29 24.75 6.71 -8.85
C VAL A 29 23.23 6.88 -8.80
N PHE A 30 22.60 7.00 -9.96
CA PHE A 30 21.16 7.09 -10.09
C PHE A 30 20.63 6.39 -11.35
N VAL A 31 19.33 6.11 -11.38
CA VAL A 31 18.66 5.51 -12.54
C VAL A 31 17.60 6.48 -13.05
N ASN A 32 17.72 6.91 -14.30
CA ASN A 32 16.75 7.81 -14.93
C ASN A 32 15.34 7.23 -14.89
N GLY A 33 14.37 8.05 -14.48
CA GLY A 33 12.95 7.66 -14.42
C GLY A 33 12.56 6.75 -13.25
N ARG A 34 13.51 6.33 -12.39
CA ARG A 34 13.23 5.52 -11.20
C ARG A 34 13.37 6.34 -9.92
N PRO A 35 12.51 6.10 -8.91
CA PRO A 35 12.66 6.76 -7.62
C PRO A 35 13.97 6.34 -6.94
N LEU A 36 14.53 7.23 -6.12
CA LEU A 36 15.71 6.92 -5.31
C LEU A 36 15.42 5.71 -4.40
N PRO A 37 16.38 4.78 -4.19
CA PRO A 37 16.17 3.63 -3.32
C PRO A 37 15.70 4.03 -1.92
N ASP A 38 14.76 3.27 -1.35
CA ASP A 38 14.14 3.59 -0.06
C ASP A 38 15.18 3.68 1.07
N ALA A 39 16.26 2.88 1.04
CA ALA A 39 17.36 2.96 2.00
C ALA A 39 18.04 4.33 2.00
N THR A 40 18.29 4.94 0.83
CA THR A 40 18.88 6.27 0.74
C THR A 40 17.90 7.35 1.18
N ARG A 41 16.60 7.16 0.90
CA ARG A 41 15.54 8.10 1.32
C ARG A 41 15.35 8.08 2.84
N GLN A 42 15.48 6.92 3.47
CA GLN A 42 15.50 6.81 4.93
C GLN A 42 16.72 7.54 5.52
N LYS A 43 17.92 7.31 4.97
CA LYS A 43 19.14 8.01 5.42
C LYS A 43 19.04 9.54 5.30
N ILE A 44 18.36 10.06 4.27
CA ILE A 44 18.11 11.50 4.14
C ILE A 44 17.30 12.03 5.34
N VAL A 45 16.24 11.31 5.73
CA VAL A 45 15.40 11.70 6.87
C VAL A 45 16.15 11.53 8.19
N ASP A 46 16.88 10.44 8.37
CA ASP A 46 17.64 10.16 9.59
C ASP A 46 18.70 11.24 9.85
N LEU A 47 19.45 11.65 8.82
CA LEU A 47 20.44 12.72 8.95
C LEU A 47 19.79 14.08 9.24
N ALA A 48 18.62 14.36 8.65
CA ALA A 48 17.89 15.58 8.95
C ALA A 48 17.40 15.62 10.41
N HIS A 49 16.94 14.49 10.96
CA HIS A 49 16.60 14.38 12.38
C HIS A 49 17.80 14.52 13.31
N GLN A 50 19.00 14.16 12.86
CA GLN A 50 20.26 14.40 13.57
C GLN A 50 20.72 15.87 13.49
N GLY A 51 19.94 16.75 12.85
CA GLY A 51 20.25 18.17 12.72
C GLY A 51 21.19 18.50 11.57
N ALA A 52 21.48 17.55 10.66
CA ALA A 52 22.31 17.83 9.49
C ALA A 52 21.57 18.76 8.52
N ARG A 53 22.28 19.76 7.99
CA ARG A 53 21.71 20.69 7.00
C ARG A 53 21.47 19.97 5.67
N PRO A 54 20.42 20.30 4.90
CA PRO A 54 20.15 19.65 3.62
C PRO A 54 21.32 19.66 2.62
N CYS A 55 22.13 20.72 2.64
CA CYS A 55 23.33 20.83 1.80
C CYS A 55 24.44 19.84 2.20
N ASP A 56 24.57 19.55 3.50
CA ASP A 56 25.55 18.60 4.01
C ASP A 56 25.08 17.16 3.74
N ILE A 57 23.78 16.89 3.91
CA ILE A 57 23.15 15.62 3.51
C ILE A 57 23.37 15.33 2.02
N SER A 58 23.18 16.34 1.16
CA SER A 58 23.41 16.24 -0.29
C SER A 58 24.84 15.80 -0.62
N ARG A 59 25.84 16.36 0.07
CA ARG A 59 27.25 16.00 -0.09
C ARG A 59 27.56 14.60 0.44
N ILE A 60 27.08 14.25 1.63
CA ILE A 60 27.33 12.96 2.29
C ILE A 60 26.74 11.80 1.47
N LEU A 61 25.50 11.96 1.01
CA LEU A 61 24.79 10.90 0.28
C LEU A 61 24.98 10.99 -1.24
N GLN A 62 25.71 12.00 -1.71
CA GLN A 62 25.93 12.28 -3.13
C GLN A 62 24.61 12.37 -3.93
N VAL A 63 23.58 12.93 -3.32
CA VAL A 63 22.25 13.14 -3.93
C VAL A 63 22.06 14.63 -4.21
N SER A 64 21.43 15.01 -5.31
CA SER A 64 21.22 16.42 -5.64
C SER A 64 20.40 17.16 -4.56
N ASN A 65 20.76 18.41 -4.28
CA ASN A 65 20.07 19.25 -3.29
C ASN A 65 18.55 19.32 -3.51
N GLY A 66 18.11 19.44 -4.77
CA GLY A 66 16.68 19.45 -5.11
C GLY A 66 15.97 18.14 -4.80
N CYS A 67 16.64 16.99 -4.89
CA CYS A 67 16.06 15.70 -4.50
C CYS A 67 15.95 15.58 -2.98
N VAL A 68 16.98 15.98 -2.23
CA VAL A 68 16.98 16.01 -0.76
C VAL A 68 15.84 16.89 -0.24
N SER A 69 15.74 18.12 -0.75
CA SER A 69 14.67 19.06 -0.38
C SER A 69 13.28 18.50 -0.67
N LYS A 70 13.08 17.92 -1.86
CA LYS A 70 11.80 17.31 -2.25
C LYS A 70 11.40 16.13 -1.36
N ILE A 71 12.36 15.30 -0.92
CA ILE A 71 12.08 14.20 0.00
C ILE A 71 11.72 14.72 1.38
N LEU A 72 12.50 15.65 1.93
CA LEU A 72 12.25 16.21 3.27
C LEU A 72 10.92 16.96 3.34
N CYS A 73 10.62 17.81 2.34
CA CYS A 73 9.34 18.52 2.26
C CYS A 73 8.15 17.53 2.30
N ARG A 74 8.20 16.49 1.47
CA ARG A 74 7.15 15.44 1.44
C ARG A 74 7.08 14.66 2.76
N TYR A 75 8.21 14.41 3.39
CA TYR A 75 8.28 13.71 4.67
C TYR A 75 7.65 14.55 5.78
N TYR A 76 7.94 15.84 5.88
CA TYR A 76 7.33 16.72 6.89
C TYR A 76 5.84 16.96 6.64
N GLU A 77 5.38 16.94 5.38
CA GLU A 77 3.95 17.04 5.05
C GLU A 77 3.14 15.78 5.39
N SER A 78 3.69 14.59 5.15
CA SER A 78 2.91 13.34 5.10
C SER A 78 3.46 12.19 5.92
N GLY A 79 4.64 12.33 6.53
CA GLY A 79 5.33 11.31 7.31
C GLY A 79 5.85 10.12 6.52
N THR A 80 5.60 10.02 5.21
CA THR A 80 5.99 8.86 4.40
C THR A 80 7.29 9.10 3.63
N ILE A 81 8.21 8.14 3.74
CA ILE A 81 9.39 8.06 2.90
C ILE A 81 9.14 7.31 1.60
N ARG A 82 7.91 6.82 1.31
CA ARG A 82 7.66 6.03 0.09
C ARG A 82 7.43 6.95 -1.11
N PRO A 83 7.82 6.55 -2.33
CA PRO A 83 7.63 7.41 -3.48
C PRO A 83 6.14 7.39 -3.83
N ARG A 84 5.62 8.50 -4.33
CA ARG A 84 4.26 8.46 -4.91
C ARG A 84 4.29 7.48 -6.08
N ALA A 85 3.20 6.74 -6.28
CA ALA A 85 3.06 5.84 -7.42
C ALA A 85 3.37 6.62 -8.71
N ILE A 86 4.40 6.19 -9.44
CA ILE A 86 4.82 6.77 -10.70
C ILE A 86 4.20 5.92 -11.80
N GLY A 87 3.32 6.53 -12.60
CA GLY A 87 2.64 5.85 -13.70
C GLY A 87 1.22 5.39 -13.37
N GLY A 88 0.54 4.95 -14.42
CA GLY A 88 -0.89 4.63 -14.42
C GLY A 88 -1.72 5.70 -15.12
N SER A 89 -2.71 5.28 -15.90
CA SER A 89 -3.75 6.16 -16.41
C SER A 89 -4.91 6.20 -15.41
N LYS A 90 -5.52 7.37 -15.24
CA LYS A 90 -6.81 7.45 -14.56
C LYS A 90 -7.80 6.61 -15.38
N PRO A 91 -8.64 5.78 -14.74
CA PRO A 91 -9.64 5.00 -15.47
C PRO A 91 -10.58 5.96 -16.21
N ARG A 92 -10.57 5.90 -17.55
CA ARG A 92 -11.35 6.82 -18.41
C ARG A 92 -12.83 6.45 -18.51
N VAL A 93 -13.13 5.15 -18.46
CA VAL A 93 -14.47 4.60 -18.76
C VAL A 93 -14.98 3.70 -17.62
N ALA A 94 -14.07 3.07 -16.88
CA ALA A 94 -14.39 2.29 -15.67
C ALA A 94 -14.24 3.16 -14.41
N THR A 95 -15.02 4.24 -14.34
CA THR A 95 -15.08 5.08 -13.14
C THR A 95 -15.59 4.26 -11.94
N ASN A 96 -15.30 4.70 -10.72
CA ASN A 96 -15.72 3.98 -9.50
C ASN A 96 -17.23 3.77 -9.46
N SER A 97 -18.03 4.78 -9.83
CA SER A 97 -19.49 4.70 -9.88
C SER A 97 -20.00 3.63 -10.86
N VAL A 98 -19.35 3.48 -12.01
CA VAL A 98 -19.71 2.45 -12.99
C VAL A 98 -19.33 1.06 -12.48
N CYS A 99 -18.16 0.92 -11.86
CA CYS A 99 -17.73 -0.35 -11.25
C CYS A 99 -18.68 -0.79 -10.12
N GLU A 100 -19.11 0.12 -9.26
CA GLU A 100 -20.09 -0.15 -8.19
C GLU A 100 -21.44 -0.60 -8.74
N LYS A 101 -21.92 0.04 -9.81
CA LYS A 101 -23.16 -0.37 -10.50
C LYS A 101 -23.03 -1.75 -11.15
N ILE A 102 -21.90 -2.05 -11.80
CA ILE A 102 -21.62 -3.37 -12.37
C ILE A 102 -21.65 -4.44 -11.27
N GLU A 103 -21.05 -4.17 -10.11
CA GLU A 103 -21.09 -5.06 -8.95
C GLU A 103 -22.52 -5.26 -8.43
N ALA A 104 -23.29 -4.18 -8.30
CA ALA A 104 -24.68 -4.23 -7.84
C ALA A 104 -25.55 -5.12 -8.74
N TYR A 105 -25.50 -4.94 -10.07
CA TYR A 105 -26.27 -5.77 -10.99
C TYR A 105 -25.86 -7.24 -10.93
N LYS A 106 -24.56 -7.53 -10.80
CA LYS A 106 -24.09 -8.92 -10.68
C LYS A 106 -24.48 -9.56 -9.36
N ARG A 107 -24.58 -8.77 -8.28
CA ARG A 107 -25.04 -9.21 -6.97
C ARG A 107 -26.54 -9.49 -6.95
N GLU A 108 -27.34 -8.66 -7.61
CA GLU A 108 -28.79 -8.83 -7.73
C GLU A 108 -29.16 -10.01 -8.63
N GLN A 109 -28.46 -10.16 -9.76
CA GLN A 109 -28.70 -11.22 -10.72
C GLN A 109 -27.39 -11.89 -11.14
N PRO A 110 -26.94 -12.96 -10.44
CA PRO A 110 -25.67 -13.62 -10.75
C PRO A 110 -25.58 -14.20 -12.16
N SER A 111 -26.71 -14.52 -12.80
CA SER A 111 -26.78 -15.04 -14.17
C SER A 111 -26.62 -13.97 -15.25
N ILE A 112 -26.67 -12.67 -14.92
CA ILE A 112 -26.63 -11.60 -15.91
C ILE A 112 -25.31 -11.60 -16.70
N PHE A 113 -25.41 -11.49 -18.02
CA PHE A 113 -24.29 -11.43 -18.94
C PHE A 113 -23.74 -10.01 -19.05
N ALA A 114 -22.46 -9.90 -19.45
CA ALA A 114 -21.78 -8.60 -19.55
C ALA A 114 -22.40 -7.65 -20.59
N TRP A 115 -23.03 -8.17 -21.64
CA TRP A 115 -23.77 -7.36 -22.61
C TRP A 115 -25.09 -6.84 -22.02
N GLU A 116 -25.80 -7.64 -21.23
CA GLU A 116 -27.02 -7.21 -20.53
C GLU A 116 -26.70 -6.12 -19.50
N ILE A 117 -25.58 -6.26 -18.78
CA ILE A 117 -25.08 -5.22 -17.88
C ILE A 117 -24.83 -3.91 -18.64
N ARG A 118 -24.24 -3.99 -19.84
CA ARG A 118 -24.01 -2.81 -20.70
C ARG A 118 -25.32 -2.11 -21.05
N ASP A 119 -26.34 -2.87 -21.43
CA ASP A 119 -27.64 -2.33 -21.83
C ASP A 119 -28.37 -1.70 -20.63
N LYS A 120 -28.30 -2.31 -19.43
CA LYS A 120 -28.83 -1.71 -18.20
C LYS A 120 -28.12 -0.41 -17.83
N LEU A 121 -26.79 -0.33 -17.99
CA LEU A 121 -26.03 0.90 -17.73
C LEU A 121 -26.44 2.06 -18.65
N LEU A 122 -26.80 1.77 -19.90
CA LEU A 122 -27.37 2.75 -20.83
C LEU A 122 -28.82 3.11 -20.46
N GLY A 123 -29.64 2.10 -20.12
CA GLY A 123 -31.05 2.29 -19.77
C GLY A 123 -31.25 3.14 -18.51
N GLU A 124 -30.43 2.92 -17.47
CA GLU A 124 -30.45 3.71 -16.23
C GLU A 124 -29.70 5.04 -16.35
N LYS A 125 -29.16 5.38 -17.54
CA LYS A 125 -28.34 6.58 -17.81
C LYS A 125 -27.15 6.76 -16.86
N VAL A 126 -26.59 5.65 -16.38
CA VAL A 126 -25.32 5.64 -15.63
C VAL A 126 -24.16 5.99 -16.56
N CYS A 127 -24.22 5.48 -17.79
CA CYS A 127 -23.26 5.78 -18.87
C CYS A 127 -23.98 6.40 -20.07
N SER A 128 -23.29 7.29 -20.78
CA SER A 128 -23.66 7.74 -22.13
C SER A 128 -23.04 6.84 -23.20
N GLN A 129 -23.45 6.98 -24.46
CA GLN A 129 -22.93 6.17 -25.57
C GLN A 129 -21.40 6.26 -25.72
N ASP A 130 -20.80 7.40 -25.37
CA ASP A 130 -19.35 7.62 -25.45
C ASP A 130 -18.59 7.15 -24.20
N THR A 131 -19.30 6.96 -23.08
CA THR A 131 -18.71 6.58 -21.78
C THR A 131 -19.03 5.14 -21.38
N ILE A 132 -19.71 4.38 -22.23
CA ILE A 132 -20.07 3.00 -21.95
C ILE A 132 -18.85 2.08 -22.09
N PRO A 133 -18.49 1.28 -21.07
CA PRO A 133 -17.41 0.32 -21.20
C PRO A 133 -17.76 -0.78 -22.19
N SER A 134 -16.74 -1.26 -22.92
CA SER A 134 -16.88 -2.45 -23.76
C SER A 134 -17.25 -3.68 -22.93
N VAL A 135 -17.87 -4.68 -23.56
CA VAL A 135 -18.20 -5.98 -22.92
C VAL A 135 -16.94 -6.64 -22.33
N SER A 136 -15.79 -6.52 -23.00
CA SER A 136 -14.51 -7.02 -22.48
C SER A 136 -14.04 -6.26 -21.24
N SER A 137 -14.21 -4.93 -21.22
CA SER A 137 -13.91 -4.10 -20.05
C SER A 137 -14.79 -4.46 -18.86
N ILE A 138 -16.09 -4.70 -19.07
CA ILE A 138 -17.02 -5.15 -18.03
C ILE A 138 -16.56 -6.50 -17.45
N ASN A 139 -16.20 -7.46 -18.30
CA ASN A 139 -15.68 -8.75 -17.85
C ASN A 139 -14.36 -8.63 -17.07
N ARG A 140 -13.48 -7.68 -17.45
CA ARG A 140 -12.27 -7.37 -16.67
C ARG A 140 -12.63 -6.84 -15.28
N VAL A 141 -13.58 -5.92 -15.18
CA VAL A 141 -14.07 -5.40 -13.89
C VAL A 141 -14.64 -6.53 -13.04
N LEU A 142 -15.48 -7.40 -13.60
CA LEU A 142 -16.06 -8.54 -12.87
C LEU A 142 -15.00 -9.50 -12.32
N ARG A 143 -13.98 -9.85 -13.12
CA ARG A 143 -12.85 -10.68 -12.67
C ARG A 143 -12.04 -10.01 -11.56
N ASN A 144 -11.78 -8.71 -11.69
CA ASN A 144 -11.04 -7.95 -10.68
C ASN A 144 -11.83 -7.85 -9.36
N LEU A 145 -13.15 -7.72 -9.43
CA LEU A 145 -14.02 -7.71 -8.25
C LEU A 145 -14.01 -9.06 -7.54
N ALA A 146 -14.09 -10.17 -8.28
CA ALA A 146 -13.99 -11.52 -7.73
C ALA A 146 -12.63 -11.74 -7.03
N ALA A 147 -11.53 -11.41 -7.71
CA ALA A 147 -10.19 -11.52 -7.13
C ALA A 147 -10.00 -10.66 -5.87
N LYS A 148 -10.56 -9.44 -5.85
CA LYS A 148 -10.54 -8.57 -4.67
C LYS A 148 -11.32 -9.18 -3.50
N LYS A 149 -12.48 -9.79 -3.77
CA LYS A 149 -13.31 -10.45 -2.76
C LYS A 149 -12.61 -11.68 -2.18
N GLU A 150 -11.93 -12.48 -3.02
CA GLU A 150 -11.12 -13.62 -2.57
C GLU A 150 -9.94 -13.18 -1.70
N GLN A 151 -9.23 -12.10 -2.07
CA GLN A 151 -8.16 -11.54 -1.25
C GLN A 151 -8.67 -11.07 0.12
N GLN A 152 -9.84 -10.44 0.17
CA GLN A 152 -10.47 -10.04 1.43
C GLN A 152 -10.90 -11.25 2.25
N ALA A 153 -11.46 -12.29 1.62
CA ALA A 153 -11.82 -13.52 2.31
C ALA A 153 -10.59 -14.21 2.91
N MET A 154 -9.49 -14.34 2.17
CA MET A 154 -8.22 -14.89 2.67
C MET A 154 -7.65 -14.07 3.83
N GLN A 155 -7.75 -12.73 3.76
CA GLN A 155 -7.28 -11.86 4.84
C GLN A 155 -8.15 -12.00 6.10
N ASN A 156 -9.46 -12.12 5.94
CA ASN A 156 -10.39 -12.37 7.04
C ASN A 156 -10.15 -13.75 7.66
N GLU A 157 -9.99 -14.79 6.85
CA GLU A 157 -9.64 -16.13 7.34
C GLU A 157 -8.30 -16.15 8.09
N PHE A 158 -7.30 -15.42 7.59
CA PHE A 158 -6.03 -15.25 8.29
C PHE A 158 -6.24 -14.57 9.66
N TYR A 159 -7.05 -13.51 9.71
CA TYR A 159 -7.35 -12.80 10.95
C TYR A 159 -8.14 -13.67 11.94
N ASP A 160 -9.17 -14.38 11.49
CA ASP A 160 -9.94 -15.32 12.30
C ASP A 160 -9.07 -16.46 12.82
N ARG A 161 -8.15 -16.99 11.99
CA ARG A 161 -7.18 -18.01 12.40
C ARG A 161 -6.21 -17.45 13.43
N ALA A 162 -5.72 -16.23 13.26
CA ALA A 162 -4.84 -15.56 14.21
C ALA A 162 -5.56 -15.29 15.53
N LEU A 163 -6.83 -14.87 15.49
CA LEU A 163 -7.66 -14.70 16.69
C LEU A 163 -7.87 -16.04 17.40
N ARG A 164 -8.22 -17.12 16.68
CA ARG A 164 -8.33 -18.46 17.28
C ARG A 164 -7.02 -18.94 17.90
N TYR A 165 -5.88 -18.57 17.33
CA TYR A 165 -4.56 -18.87 17.90
C TYR A 165 -4.24 -17.98 19.10
N SER A 166 -4.68 -16.72 19.11
CA SER A 166 -4.52 -15.80 20.24
C SER A 166 -5.50 -16.06 21.40
N SER A 167 -6.68 -16.64 21.12
CA SER A 167 -7.74 -16.92 22.09
C SER A 167 -7.88 -18.41 22.43
N GLY A 168 -7.04 -19.26 21.82
CA GLY A 168 -6.94 -20.67 22.16
C GLY A 168 -6.12 -20.86 23.44
N PRO A 169 -6.49 -21.75 24.38
CA PRO A 169 -5.73 -22.07 25.59
C PRO A 169 -4.35 -22.71 25.35
N TRP A 170 -3.68 -22.48 24.21
CA TRP A 170 -2.48 -23.23 23.81
C TRP A 170 -1.29 -23.06 24.77
N TYR A 171 -1.30 -22.05 25.64
CA TYR A 171 -0.31 -21.99 26.74
C TYR A 171 -0.47 -23.12 27.77
N ASN A 172 -1.62 -23.80 27.82
CA ASN A 172 -1.89 -24.90 28.75
C ASN A 172 -1.86 -26.30 28.10
N GLN A 173 -1.43 -26.44 26.84
CA GLN A 173 -1.41 -27.76 26.16
C GLN A 173 -0.02 -28.22 25.72
N TRP A 174 1.04 -27.53 26.12
CA TRP A 174 2.41 -28.07 26.10
C TRP A 174 2.91 -28.27 27.52
N SER A 175 2.22 -29.11 28.29
CA SER A 175 2.91 -29.92 29.29
C SER A 175 3.80 -30.93 28.55
N MET A 176 4.86 -30.43 27.92
CA MET A 176 6.08 -31.21 27.74
C MET A 176 6.53 -31.54 29.16
N GLY A 177 6.17 -32.73 29.62
CA GLY A 177 6.68 -33.28 30.86
C GLY A 177 8.19 -33.35 30.75
N MET A 178 8.88 -32.35 31.29
CA MET A 178 10.26 -32.49 31.71
C MET A 178 10.26 -33.53 32.84
N PRO A 179 10.81 -34.74 32.66
CA PRO A 179 10.90 -35.68 33.77
C PRO A 179 11.97 -35.15 34.72
N GLY A 180 11.59 -34.82 35.95
CA GLY A 180 12.58 -34.69 37.03
C GLY A 180 12.52 -33.49 37.97
N VAL A 181 11.47 -32.67 37.98
CA VAL A 181 11.31 -31.65 39.05
C VAL A 181 9.89 -31.68 39.64
N GLY A 182 9.77 -32.26 40.83
CA GLY A 182 8.53 -32.21 41.60
C GLY A 182 8.30 -30.80 42.14
N LEU A 183 7.17 -30.20 41.78
CA LEU A 183 6.67 -29.01 42.47
C LEU A 183 5.20 -29.22 42.85
N ASN A 184 4.97 -28.98 44.13
CA ASN A 184 3.77 -29.29 44.90
C ASN A 184 2.52 -28.58 44.36
N GLY A 185 1.38 -29.27 44.47
CA GLY A 185 0.07 -28.67 44.24
C GLY A 185 -0.22 -27.54 45.22
N PHE A 186 -0.84 -26.47 44.72
CA PHE A 186 -1.51 -25.43 45.49
C PHE A 186 -2.86 -25.08 44.81
N PRO A 187 -3.83 -24.56 45.57
CA PRO A 187 -5.19 -25.10 45.59
C PRO A 187 -6.18 -24.37 44.67
N SER A 188 -7.32 -25.02 44.49
CA SER A 188 -8.51 -24.54 43.77
C SER A 188 -9.00 -23.18 44.30
N ILE A 189 -9.26 -22.24 43.39
CA ILE A 189 -10.06 -21.04 43.69
C ILE A 189 -11.37 -21.09 42.89
N THR A 190 -12.43 -20.76 43.62
CA THR A 190 -13.85 -20.96 43.34
C THR A 190 -14.35 -20.14 42.15
N GLN A 191 -15.30 -20.71 41.43
CA GLN A 191 -16.07 -20.03 40.38
C GLN A 191 -16.80 -18.79 40.92
N VAL A 192 -16.75 -17.69 40.17
CA VAL A 192 -17.70 -16.58 40.27
C VAL A 192 -18.32 -16.38 38.89
N ASN A 193 -19.63 -16.57 38.82
CA ASN A 193 -20.45 -16.36 37.61
C ASN A 193 -20.71 -14.86 37.36
N PRO A 194 -21.02 -14.48 36.11
CA PRO A 194 -21.11 -13.07 35.67
C PRO A 194 -22.46 -12.43 36.04
N ILE A 195 -22.45 -11.12 36.32
CA ILE A 195 -23.67 -10.31 36.47
C ILE A 195 -23.57 -9.04 35.61
N GLU A 196 -24.65 -8.79 34.88
CA GLU A 196 -24.92 -7.72 33.91
C GLU A 196 -24.81 -6.29 34.45
N GLY A 197 -24.58 -5.33 33.53
CA GLY A 197 -25.48 -4.17 33.41
C GLY A 197 -25.02 -2.77 33.89
N LYS A 198 -24.68 -1.94 32.88
CA LYS A 198 -25.04 -0.51 32.70
C LYS A 198 -24.39 0.62 33.56
N LYS A 199 -24.03 1.66 32.78
CA LYS A 199 -24.18 3.14 32.96
C LYS A 199 -22.97 3.96 33.45
N GLU A 200 -22.58 4.93 32.63
CA GLU A 200 -21.76 6.11 33.01
C GLU A 200 -22.47 6.98 34.08
N PRO A 201 -21.76 7.84 34.84
CA PRO A 201 -21.42 9.20 34.35
C PRO A 201 -20.11 9.84 34.89
N SER A 202 -19.66 10.85 34.12
CA SER A 202 -19.04 12.13 34.51
C SER A 202 -17.76 12.22 35.36
N GLY A 203 -16.83 13.08 34.91
CA GLY A 203 -16.20 14.06 35.80
C GLY A 203 -14.67 14.17 35.77
N ALA A 204 -14.17 15.10 34.95
CA ALA A 204 -13.09 16.06 35.22
C ALA A 204 -11.76 15.62 35.88
N ALA A 205 -10.63 15.86 35.20
CA ALA A 205 -9.75 17.00 35.49
C ALA A 205 -8.42 16.98 34.68
N LYS A 206 -8.22 18.08 33.93
CA LYS A 206 -7.01 18.92 33.80
C LYS A 206 -5.62 18.28 33.68
N GLY A 207 -4.97 18.60 32.56
CA GLY A 207 -3.53 18.49 32.37
C GLY A 207 -3.09 19.15 31.07
N ALA A 208 -3.15 20.47 31.02
CA ALA A 208 -2.58 21.26 29.93
C ALA A 208 -1.06 21.11 29.93
N LEU A 209 -0.51 20.66 28.79
CA LEU A 209 0.85 21.00 28.38
C LEU A 209 0.77 21.51 26.94
N THR A 210 0.43 22.78 26.84
CA THR A 210 0.83 23.63 25.73
C THR A 210 2.35 23.62 25.68
N VAL A 211 2.92 22.88 24.73
CA VAL A 211 4.27 23.15 24.27
C VAL A 211 4.12 24.01 23.03
N GLU A 212 4.14 25.32 23.25
CA GLU A 212 4.39 26.26 22.18
C GLU A 212 5.83 26.04 21.71
N TYR A 213 6.01 25.37 20.58
CA TYR A 213 7.21 25.56 19.77
C TYR A 213 6.88 26.65 18.75
N THR A 214 7.32 27.85 19.07
CA THR A 214 7.34 28.99 18.16
C THR A 214 8.09 28.61 16.89
N LEU A 215 7.32 28.53 15.80
CA LEU A 215 7.78 28.46 14.43
C LEU A 215 8.41 29.81 14.05
N THR A 216 9.72 29.82 13.85
CA THR A 216 10.38 30.81 12.98
C THR A 216 11.29 30.05 12.04
N VAL A 217 10.69 29.58 10.93
CA VAL A 217 11.43 29.21 9.73
C VAL A 217 11.16 30.29 8.70
N ASP A 218 12.08 31.25 8.63
CA ASP A 218 12.15 32.23 7.54
C ASP A 218 12.44 31.48 6.23
N CYS A 219 11.37 31.23 5.45
CA CYS A 219 11.47 30.79 4.07
C CYS A 219 11.83 31.99 3.18
N LYS A 220 13.07 32.47 3.27
CA LYS A 220 13.60 33.43 2.29
C LYS A 220 15.12 33.33 2.19
N ALA A 221 15.60 32.55 1.23
CA ALA A 221 16.72 32.86 0.34
C ALA A 221 17.30 31.58 -0.31
N ILE A 222 17.33 31.64 -1.66
CA ILE A 222 18.15 30.86 -2.62
C ILE A 222 17.59 29.50 -3.04
#